data_AF-A0A7S4QZ69-F1
#
_entry.id   AF-A0A7S4QZ69-F1
#
_cell.length_a   1.000
_cell.length_b   1.000
_cell.length_c   1.000
_cell.angle_alpha   90.00
_cell.angle_beta   90.00
_cell.angle_gamma   90.00
#
_symmetry.space_group_name_H-M   'P 1'
#
loop_
_entity.id
_entity.type
_entity.pdbx_description
1 polymer ?
#
loop_
_entity_poly.entity_id
_entity_poly.type
_entity_poly.pdbx_seq_one_letter_code
_entity_poly.pdbx_strand_id
1 'polypeptide(L)'
;MAEDQKNRPALSNLNYNDGQRQRSINSHFDSKNQLFPETARWCLCAMKNLTRPSKDPIAAHAFIDAGVIPLILKIITVGGAVSAARSRHEHSPNISNSLLAPAEQSLNPDFSPSDLERQNSKGPIENDVPNVENDPSSWDANSMQDAALFTILNLSATSVARNYLREEDAVHILATVADFATSHCSGDATTPEEKQQQFQCLKARMALAYLVGSEGHYGQPCVHSSSSARDGNIDESVLLIMKSEAELLVEMLANSLHQRTKSGSGGYSAATFSIKGLLFAIRCLLTNNLNQNTLANSIGEQLNCLLFKALAQHSIQKVLTIDPEAAEHACFSLYLLSNFGFKSKFLPASFSNVGDSSGLFMTGMVEIVLTAYLQNKNITQAGRHAAEQLLMRLPYLTFIGSTADVKKGCPDVPVTDFDFDNELLHATDDIVVKKCPSGAKPRGDIFGRPILRSRAPKKGTQKAIWDNKASVAVFPSALHAVQQLSFGSTKVRHMDTIDDIAIANNIANCASGEDAESYNYWWSWQDSAHERKPMLEKSTRGIPAAGPSAYSFKGMMTRVKSNPFSSFTDGNNATRKRDSDEPFSIFGMSCGHNFCAQDTSVKYSGPR
;
A
#
# COMPACT_ATOMS: atom_id res chain seq x y z
N MET A 1 55.18 4.78 3.77
CA MET A 1 54.08 5.77 3.66
C MET A 1 53.01 5.42 4.67
N ALA A 2 53.36 5.57 5.95
CA ALA A 2 52.51 5.31 7.09
C ALA A 2 52.92 6.37 8.12
N GLU A 3 52.06 7.38 8.30
CA GLU A 3 52.01 8.38 9.39
C GLU A 3 51.25 9.59 8.84
N ASP A 4 49.92 9.62 8.95
CA ASP A 4 49.16 10.89 9.06
C ASP A 4 47.66 10.71 9.41
N GLN A 5 47.36 10.00 10.50
CA GLN A 5 46.01 10.03 11.09
C GLN A 5 46.08 10.05 12.63
N LYS A 6 46.52 11.18 13.18
CA LYS A 6 46.28 11.55 14.57
C LYS A 6 46.03 13.05 14.61
N ASN A 7 44.76 13.44 14.47
CA ASN A 7 44.16 14.66 15.02
C ASN A 7 42.74 14.83 14.46
N ARG A 8 41.75 14.18 15.09
CA ARG A 8 40.35 14.63 15.06
C ARG A 8 39.88 14.77 16.51
N PRO A 9 39.44 15.96 16.96
CA PRO A 9 38.94 16.13 18.32
C PRO A 9 37.57 15.48 18.47
N ALA A 10 37.38 14.82 19.62
CA ALA A 10 36.12 14.26 20.05
C ALA A 10 35.09 15.37 20.30
N LEU A 11 34.01 15.39 19.51
CA LEU A 11 32.81 16.17 19.80
C LEU A 11 32.02 15.43 20.87
N SER A 12 32.25 15.83 22.12
CA SER A 12 31.51 15.40 23.30
C SER A 12 30.11 16.00 23.34
N ASN A 13 29.10 15.13 23.45
CA ASN A 13 27.87 15.28 24.24
C ASN A 13 27.33 16.71 24.42
N LEU A 14 26.59 17.19 23.43
CA LEU A 14 25.55 18.20 23.66
C LEU A 14 24.25 17.46 23.97
N ASN A 15 23.94 17.34 25.27
CA ASN A 15 22.61 17.03 25.76
C ASN A 15 21.66 18.17 25.34
N TYR A 16 21.02 18.01 24.18
CA TYR A 16 19.99 18.92 23.71
C TYR A 16 18.69 18.63 24.48
N ASN A 17 18.19 19.64 25.18
CA ASN A 17 16.98 19.58 26.01
C ASN A 17 15.75 19.11 25.21
N ASP A 18 15.29 17.89 25.47
CA ASP A 18 14.06 17.28 24.90
C ASP A 18 12.76 17.92 25.44
N GLY A 19 12.86 18.76 26.48
CA GLY A 19 11.71 19.30 27.22
C GLY A 19 10.95 20.47 26.59
N GLN A 20 11.41 21.04 25.45
CA GLN A 20 10.77 22.20 24.81
C GLN A 20 10.02 21.90 23.50
N ARG A 21 10.18 20.71 22.89
CA ARG A 21 9.51 20.39 21.60
C ARG A 21 7.98 20.22 21.71
N GLN A 22 7.45 19.80 22.85
CA GLN A 22 6.01 19.50 22.97
C GLN A 22 5.09 20.72 23.21
N ARG A 23 5.60 21.94 23.40
CA ARG A 23 4.75 23.09 23.79
C ARG A 23 4.27 24.00 22.64
N SER A 24 4.63 23.77 21.37
CA SER A 24 4.29 24.72 20.29
C SER A 24 3.32 24.25 19.18
N ILE A 25 2.97 22.96 19.15
CA ILE A 25 2.10 22.39 18.08
C ILE A 25 0.63 22.87 18.20
N ASN A 26 0.21 23.38 19.37
CA ASN A 26 -1.17 23.85 19.59
C ASN A 26 -1.46 25.27 19.07
N SER A 27 -0.52 25.91 18.36
CA SER A 27 -0.81 27.21 17.75
C SER A 27 -1.49 26.99 16.41
N HIS A 28 -2.82 27.11 16.39
CA HIS A 28 -3.64 27.07 15.18
C HIS A 28 -3.06 27.99 14.11
N PHE A 29 -3.00 27.52 12.87
CA PHE A 29 -2.57 28.33 11.74
C PHE A 29 -3.66 29.33 11.38
N ASP A 30 -3.42 30.61 11.66
CA ASP A 30 -4.33 31.69 11.24
C ASP A 30 -3.78 32.34 9.98
N SER A 31 -4.45 32.11 8.85
CA SER A 31 -4.10 32.69 7.56
C SER A 31 -4.19 34.22 7.57
N LYS A 32 -4.99 34.81 8.47
CA LYS A 32 -5.16 36.27 8.59
C LYS A 32 -3.97 36.95 9.28
N ASN A 33 -3.22 36.21 10.10
CA ASN A 33 -2.07 36.75 10.84
C ASN A 33 -0.74 36.62 10.09
N GLN A 34 -0.79 36.32 8.78
CA GLN A 34 0.41 36.16 7.99
C GLN A 34 0.99 37.49 7.53
N LEU A 35 2.24 37.72 7.93
CA LEU A 35 3.08 38.74 7.32
C LEU A 35 3.55 38.18 5.96
N PHE A 36 3.12 38.83 4.86
CA PHE A 36 3.48 38.51 3.48
C PHE A 36 2.96 37.16 2.92
N PRO A 37 1.63 36.92 2.90
CA PRO A 37 1.03 35.66 2.45
C PRO A 37 1.42 35.28 1.01
N GLU A 38 1.52 36.27 0.11
CA GLU A 38 1.98 36.02 -1.26
C GLU A 38 3.43 35.54 -1.30
N THR A 39 4.33 36.11 -0.49
CA THR A 39 5.73 35.67 -0.47
C THR A 39 5.83 34.23 0.03
N ALA A 40 5.09 33.89 1.08
CA ALA A 40 5.01 32.51 1.58
C ALA A 40 4.48 31.55 0.50
N ARG A 41 3.42 31.93 -0.21
CA ARG A 41 2.86 31.15 -1.33
C ARG A 41 3.89 30.92 -2.43
N TRP A 42 4.63 31.95 -2.85
CA TRP A 42 5.69 31.85 -3.84
C TRP A 42 6.83 30.92 -3.39
N CYS A 43 7.27 31.05 -2.13
CA CYS A 43 8.27 30.17 -1.54
C CYS A 43 7.82 28.71 -1.57
N LEU A 44 6.60 28.40 -1.12
CA LEU A 44 6.06 27.04 -1.14
C LEU A 44 5.88 26.49 -2.55
N CYS A 45 5.48 27.31 -3.51
CA CYS A 45 5.43 26.91 -4.92
C CYS A 45 6.82 26.54 -5.46
N ALA A 46 7.87 27.28 -5.06
CA ALA A 46 9.24 26.93 -5.41
C ALA A 46 9.66 25.62 -4.74
N MET A 47 9.36 25.46 -3.43
CA MET A 47 9.65 24.24 -2.67
C MET A 47 8.96 23.02 -3.28
N LYS A 48 7.67 23.12 -3.61
CA LYS A 48 6.89 22.10 -4.35
C LYS A 48 7.61 21.63 -5.62
N ASN A 49 8.20 22.56 -6.37
CA ASN A 49 8.92 22.24 -7.60
C ASN A 49 10.29 21.62 -7.35
N LEU A 50 10.96 21.95 -6.24
CA LEU A 50 12.24 21.36 -5.84
C LEU A 50 12.09 19.93 -5.32
N THR A 51 10.97 19.63 -4.67
CA THR A 51 10.72 18.30 -4.05
C THR A 51 10.15 17.25 -5.00
N ARG A 52 9.91 17.57 -6.29
CA ARG A 52 9.33 16.60 -7.23
C ARG A 52 10.11 15.26 -7.21
N PRO A 53 9.45 14.09 -7.15
CA PRO A 53 10.12 12.80 -6.93
C PRO A 53 11.19 12.39 -7.97
N SER A 54 11.22 13.03 -9.14
CA SER A 54 12.27 12.84 -10.14
C SER A 54 13.55 13.62 -9.83
N LYS A 55 13.57 14.42 -8.77
CA LYS A 55 14.69 15.25 -8.34
C LYS A 55 15.40 14.63 -7.14
N ASP A 56 16.69 14.88 -7.12
CA ASP A 56 17.71 14.38 -6.20
C ASP A 56 17.23 14.32 -4.72
N PRO A 57 17.47 13.21 -3.98
CA PRO A 57 17.26 13.15 -2.53
C PRO A 57 17.93 14.28 -1.74
N ILE A 58 18.91 14.98 -2.31
CA ILE A 58 19.52 16.20 -1.76
C ILE A 58 18.47 17.25 -1.39
N ALA A 59 17.42 17.44 -2.21
CA ALA A 59 16.39 18.42 -1.88
C ALA A 59 15.72 18.04 -0.55
N ALA A 60 15.26 16.79 -0.43
CA ALA A 60 14.63 16.29 0.80
C ALA A 60 15.55 16.47 2.03
N HIS A 61 16.84 16.14 1.91
CA HIS A 61 17.83 16.41 2.97
C HIS A 61 17.91 17.89 3.33
N ALA A 62 17.99 18.79 2.35
CA ALA A 62 18.04 20.23 2.61
C ALA A 62 16.78 20.74 3.34
N PHE A 63 15.60 20.20 3.03
CA PHE A 63 14.35 20.54 3.75
C PHE A 63 14.36 20.07 5.20
N ILE A 64 14.87 18.86 5.44
CA ILE A 64 15.01 18.28 6.79
C ILE A 64 16.02 19.09 7.61
N ASP A 65 17.21 19.32 7.06
CA ASP A 65 18.31 20.03 7.73
C ASP A 65 17.96 21.50 8.01
N ALA A 66 17.18 22.14 7.13
CA ALA A 66 16.69 23.50 7.33
C ALA A 66 15.58 23.61 8.39
N GLY A 67 15.03 22.48 8.88
CA GLY A 67 13.98 22.47 9.90
C GLY A 67 12.67 23.12 9.45
N VAL A 68 12.38 23.13 8.14
CA VAL A 68 11.19 23.82 7.59
C VAL A 68 9.94 22.94 7.56
N ILE A 69 10.08 21.62 7.67
CA ILE A 69 8.97 20.66 7.62
C ILE A 69 7.89 20.93 8.68
N PRO A 70 8.21 21.19 9.97
CA PRO A 70 7.18 21.52 10.97
C PRO A 70 6.36 22.77 10.61
N LEU A 71 6.97 23.75 9.95
CA LEU A 71 6.27 24.95 9.47
C LEU A 71 5.29 24.60 8.33
N ILE A 72 5.71 23.73 7.40
CA ILE A 72 4.85 23.26 6.30
C ILE A 72 3.67 22.46 6.85
N LEU A 73 3.90 21.59 7.84
CA LEU A 73 2.86 20.81 8.50
C LEU A 73 1.85 21.70 9.23
N LYS A 74 2.31 22.76 9.89
CA LYS A 74 1.44 23.76 10.52
C LYS A 74 0.50 24.43 9.52
N ILE A 75 0.98 24.74 8.30
CA ILE A 75 0.16 25.38 7.24
C ILE A 75 -1.01 24.49 6.81
N ILE A 76 -0.83 23.16 6.76
CA ILE A 76 -1.86 22.21 6.33
C ILE A 76 -2.73 21.69 7.48
N THR A 77 -2.53 22.17 8.70
CA THR A 77 -3.30 21.71 9.87
C THR A 77 -4.71 22.31 9.83
N VAL A 78 -5.73 21.44 9.82
CA VAL A 78 -7.14 21.82 9.71
C VAL A 78 -7.67 22.38 11.05
N GLY A 79 -8.37 23.51 10.99
CA GLY A 79 -9.04 24.10 12.14
C GLY A 79 -10.23 23.26 12.58
N GLY A 80 -10.29 22.87 13.86
CA GLY A 80 -11.41 22.08 14.42
C GLY A 80 -11.05 20.66 14.88
N ALA A 81 -9.97 20.07 14.37
CA ALA A 81 -9.56 18.70 14.71
C ALA A 81 -9.18 18.52 16.19
N VAL A 82 -8.59 19.55 16.81
CA VAL A 82 -8.18 19.53 18.22
C VAL A 82 -9.39 19.51 19.17
N SER A 83 -10.53 20.07 18.76
CA SER A 83 -11.75 20.11 19.56
C SER A 83 -12.55 18.80 19.48
N ALA A 84 -12.60 18.16 18.31
CA ALA A 84 -13.31 16.90 18.12
C ALA A 84 -12.57 15.68 18.69
N ALA A 85 -11.23 15.67 18.68
CA ALA A 85 -10.44 14.60 19.31
C ALA A 85 -10.60 14.58 20.85
N ARG A 86 -10.84 15.75 21.47
CA ARG A 86 -11.14 15.86 22.92
C ARG A 86 -12.52 15.32 23.28
N SER A 87 -13.54 15.54 22.46
CA SER A 87 -14.90 15.06 22.78
C SER A 87 -15.05 13.54 22.65
N ARG A 88 -14.31 12.89 21.75
CA ARG A 88 -14.33 11.41 21.59
C ARG A 88 -13.72 10.65 22.76
N HIS A 89 -12.81 11.26 23.52
CA HIS A 89 -12.22 10.62 24.70
C HIS A 89 -13.06 10.77 25.98
N GLU A 90 -14.02 11.69 26.02
CA GLU A 90 -14.87 11.92 27.20
C GLU A 90 -16.23 11.21 27.14
N HIS A 91 -16.61 10.60 26.02
CA HIS A 91 -17.87 9.86 25.89
C HIS A 91 -17.63 8.37 25.61
N SER A 92 -17.26 7.64 26.66
CA SER A 92 -17.40 6.19 26.70
C SER A 92 -18.89 5.85 26.88
N PRO A 93 -19.56 5.11 25.97
CA PRO A 93 -20.98 4.83 26.12
C PRO A 93 -21.17 3.72 27.16
N ASN A 94 -21.76 4.08 28.30
CA ASN A 94 -22.41 3.12 29.19
C ASN A 94 -23.64 2.57 28.47
N ILE A 95 -23.51 1.38 27.87
CA ILE A 95 -24.65 0.63 27.34
C ILE A 95 -25.34 -0.06 28.51
N SER A 96 -26.41 0.54 28.99
CA SER A 96 -27.41 -0.10 29.85
C SER A 96 -28.74 -0.18 29.11
N ASN A 97 -29.24 -1.39 28.97
CA ASN A 97 -30.53 -1.76 28.39
C ASN A 97 -31.71 -0.99 28.99
N SER A 98 -32.65 -0.54 28.15
CA SER A 98 -34.08 -0.67 28.45
C SER A 98 -34.94 -0.53 27.19
N LEU A 99 -35.89 -1.45 27.08
CA LEU A 99 -36.83 -1.68 25.98
C LEU A 99 -38.25 -1.37 26.51
N LEU A 100 -39.13 -0.90 25.61
CA LEU A 100 -40.62 -0.88 25.63
C LEU A 100 -41.37 0.39 26.08
N ALA A 101 -41.80 1.16 25.05
CA ALA A 101 -43.18 1.56 24.70
C ALA A 101 -44.01 2.52 25.61
N PRO A 102 -45.17 3.05 25.15
CA PRO A 102 -45.41 3.85 23.94
C PRO A 102 -46.11 5.20 24.25
N ALA A 103 -46.40 5.95 23.18
CA ALA A 103 -46.96 7.30 23.13
C ALA A 103 -48.27 7.53 23.90
N GLU A 104 -48.36 8.67 24.59
CA GLU A 104 -49.61 9.39 24.82
C GLU A 104 -49.43 10.90 24.60
N GLN A 105 -50.42 11.44 23.90
CA GLN A 105 -50.66 12.85 23.64
C GLN A 105 -51.08 13.55 24.94
N SER A 106 -50.56 14.74 25.22
CA SER A 106 -51.37 15.75 25.91
C SER A 106 -51.01 17.16 25.45
N LEU A 107 -52.06 17.83 24.99
CA LEU A 107 -52.14 19.26 24.79
C LEU A 107 -52.07 19.95 26.16
N ASN A 108 -51.31 21.04 26.26
CA ASN A 108 -51.84 22.25 26.85
C ASN A 108 -51.06 23.50 26.39
N PRO A 109 -51.77 24.59 26.06
CA PRO A 109 -51.20 25.90 25.83
C PRO A 109 -51.12 26.66 27.16
N ASP A 110 -50.11 27.52 27.32
CA ASP A 110 -50.19 28.78 28.06
C ASP A 110 -48.78 29.32 28.30
N PHE A 111 -48.36 30.29 27.48
CA PHE A 111 -47.38 31.28 27.93
C PHE A 111 -47.79 32.66 27.41
N SER A 112 -48.07 33.54 28.38
CA SER A 112 -48.48 34.92 28.18
C SER A 112 -47.32 35.80 27.67
N PRO A 113 -47.63 36.84 26.88
CA PRO A 113 -46.63 37.78 26.35
C PRO A 113 -46.42 38.94 27.33
N SER A 114 -45.48 38.79 28.24
CA SER A 114 -45.05 39.89 29.09
C SER A 114 -43.66 39.63 29.63
N ASP A 115 -42.65 39.80 28.75
CA ASP A 115 -41.26 40.14 29.11
C ASP A 115 -40.57 40.78 27.89
N LEU A 116 -41.30 41.67 27.22
CA LEU A 116 -40.81 42.54 26.16
C LEU A 116 -40.51 43.90 26.79
N GLU A 117 -39.42 43.98 27.57
CA GLU A 117 -38.72 45.23 27.94
C GLU A 117 -37.67 44.96 29.02
N ARG A 118 -36.45 44.60 28.60
CA ARG A 118 -35.17 44.99 29.24
C ARG A 118 -34.03 44.22 28.59
N GLN A 119 -33.40 44.85 27.60
CA GLN A 119 -31.94 44.96 27.47
C GLN A 119 -31.59 45.58 26.10
N ASN A 120 -31.88 46.88 25.98
CA ASN A 120 -31.22 47.75 25.01
C ASN A 120 -29.97 48.33 25.71
N SER A 121 -28.87 47.59 25.66
CA SER A 121 -27.52 48.16 25.84
C SER A 121 -26.70 47.76 24.63
N LYS A 122 -26.74 48.64 23.61
CA LYS A 122 -25.84 48.63 22.45
C LYS A 122 -24.39 48.80 22.94
N GLY A 123 -23.69 47.68 23.12
CA GLY A 123 -22.24 47.64 22.93
C GLY A 123 -21.91 47.79 21.45
N PRO A 124 -20.66 48.16 21.10
CA PRO A 124 -20.26 48.21 19.70
C PRO A 124 -20.45 46.82 19.09
N ILE A 125 -21.05 46.78 17.91
CA ILE A 125 -21.10 45.57 17.07
C ILE A 125 -19.64 45.27 16.73
N GLU A 126 -18.99 44.44 17.55
CA GLU A 126 -17.85 43.66 17.08
C GLU A 126 -18.39 42.87 15.90
N ASN A 127 -17.89 43.20 14.72
CA ASN A 127 -18.09 42.36 13.56
C ASN A 127 -17.51 41.00 13.93
N ASP A 128 -18.38 40.04 14.28
CA ASP A 128 -18.07 38.61 14.30
C ASP A 128 -17.70 38.23 12.87
N VAL A 129 -16.47 38.57 12.47
CA VAL A 129 -15.86 38.04 11.27
C VAL A 129 -15.75 36.55 11.55
N PRO A 130 -16.43 35.68 10.78
CA PRO A 130 -16.35 34.25 11.02
C PRO A 130 -14.87 33.87 11.09
N ASN A 131 -14.52 33.16 12.16
CA ASN A 131 -13.20 32.60 12.33
C ASN A 131 -13.05 31.64 11.15
N VAL A 132 -12.29 32.03 10.13
CA VAL A 132 -12.17 31.24 8.89
C VAL A 132 -11.23 30.10 9.25
N GLU A 133 -11.81 28.97 9.65
CA GLU A 133 -11.08 27.75 9.93
C GLU A 133 -10.34 27.30 8.67
N ASN A 134 -9.15 26.70 8.85
CA ASN A 134 -8.31 26.25 7.74
C ASN A 134 -8.90 24.98 7.09
N ASP A 135 -9.96 25.15 6.31
CA ASP A 135 -10.77 24.09 5.72
C ASP A 135 -10.21 23.64 4.34
N PRO A 136 -9.95 22.33 4.11
CA PRO A 136 -9.59 21.78 2.81
C PRO A 136 -10.48 22.16 1.62
N SER A 137 -11.76 22.44 1.84
CA SER A 137 -12.70 22.91 0.81
C SER A 137 -12.32 24.28 0.23
N SER A 138 -11.63 25.11 1.02
CA SER A 138 -11.17 26.44 0.64
C SER A 138 -9.77 26.48 0.02
N TRP A 139 -9.09 25.33 -0.08
CA TRP A 139 -7.70 25.26 -0.55
C TRP A 139 -7.66 25.23 -2.08
N ASP A 140 -7.79 26.40 -2.70
CA ASP A 140 -7.68 26.55 -4.15
C ASP A 140 -6.37 25.98 -4.71
N ALA A 141 -6.38 25.59 -5.98
CA ALA A 141 -5.17 25.13 -6.67
C ALA A 141 -4.07 26.20 -6.64
N ASN A 142 -2.86 25.83 -6.21
CA ASN A 142 -1.73 26.74 -5.96
C ASN A 142 -1.97 27.78 -4.84
N SER A 143 -2.98 27.60 -3.99
CA SER A 143 -3.01 28.23 -2.68
C SER A 143 -1.78 27.80 -1.86
N MET A 144 -1.54 28.51 -0.78
CA MET A 144 -0.45 28.22 0.14
C MET A 144 -0.59 26.81 0.76
N GLN A 145 -1.80 26.43 1.17
CA GLN A 145 -2.11 25.13 1.74
C GLN A 145 -2.00 24.01 0.70
N ASP A 146 -2.51 24.22 -0.51
CA ASP A 146 -2.36 23.28 -1.63
C ASP A 146 -0.87 23.01 -1.93
N ALA A 147 -0.05 24.07 -2.00
CA ALA A 147 1.38 23.97 -2.24
C ALA A 147 2.13 23.29 -1.08
N ALA A 148 1.74 23.57 0.16
CA ALA A 148 2.28 22.92 1.35
C ALA A 148 1.96 21.42 1.37
N LEU A 149 0.69 21.04 1.14
CA LEU A 149 0.26 19.64 1.08
C LEU A 149 1.00 18.89 -0.05
N PHE A 150 1.14 19.51 -1.21
CA PHE A 150 1.89 18.91 -2.32
C PHE A 150 3.38 18.73 -1.99
N THR A 151 3.96 19.66 -1.24
CA THR A 151 5.35 19.53 -0.78
C THR A 151 5.50 18.34 0.16
N ILE A 152 4.56 18.13 1.09
CA ILE A 152 4.53 16.95 1.97
C ILE A 152 4.29 15.65 1.18
N LEU A 153 3.39 15.65 0.19
CA LEU A 153 3.16 14.52 -0.71
C LEU A 153 4.44 14.11 -1.45
N ASN A 154 5.17 15.10 -1.98
CA ASN A 154 6.44 14.87 -2.67
C ASN A 154 7.53 14.35 -1.74
N LEU A 155 7.66 14.94 -0.54
CA LEU A 155 8.63 14.50 0.46
C LEU A 155 8.33 13.07 0.93
N SER A 156 7.06 12.74 1.19
CA SER A 156 6.65 11.39 1.62
C SER A 156 6.92 10.31 0.57
N ALA A 157 6.88 10.64 -0.73
CA ALA A 157 7.31 9.73 -1.77
C ALA A 157 8.82 9.38 -1.70
N THR A 158 9.64 10.20 -1.04
CA THR A 158 11.08 10.01 -0.89
C THR A 158 11.40 9.23 0.39
N SER A 159 12.10 8.10 0.27
CA SER A 159 12.41 7.21 1.39
C SER A 159 13.12 7.89 2.56
N VAL A 160 14.05 8.80 2.27
CA VAL A 160 14.82 9.55 3.27
C VAL A 160 13.94 10.40 4.18
N ALA A 161 12.91 11.05 3.63
CA ALA A 161 12.07 11.97 4.39
C ALA A 161 10.95 11.28 5.18
N ARG A 162 10.63 10.02 4.89
CA ARG A 162 9.51 9.31 5.56
C ARG A 162 9.70 9.17 7.06
N ASN A 163 10.91 8.80 7.51
CA ASN A 163 11.22 8.70 8.94
C ASN A 163 11.00 10.04 9.64
N TYR A 164 11.55 11.11 9.07
CA TYR A 164 11.44 12.44 9.64
C TYR A 164 9.99 12.96 9.66
N LEU A 165 9.22 12.75 8.58
CA LEU A 165 7.81 13.13 8.52
C LEU A 165 6.97 12.42 9.59
N ARG A 166 7.26 11.14 9.87
CA ARG A 166 6.59 10.41 10.97
C ARG A 166 6.96 10.97 12.34
N GLU A 167 8.24 11.30 12.55
CA GLU A 167 8.70 11.92 13.80
C GLU A 167 8.05 13.28 14.07
N GLU A 168 7.73 14.05 13.03
CA GLU A 168 7.06 15.35 13.12
C GLU A 168 5.52 15.25 13.05
N ASP A 169 4.93 14.10 13.39
CA ASP A 169 3.48 13.88 13.48
C ASP A 169 2.68 14.11 12.17
N ALA A 170 3.34 13.99 11.02
CA ALA A 170 2.68 14.19 9.73
C ALA A 170 1.52 13.20 9.50
N VAL A 171 1.61 11.98 10.06
CA VAL A 171 0.56 10.96 9.93
C VAL A 171 -0.76 11.45 10.52
N HIS A 172 -0.75 12.03 11.73
CA HIS A 172 -1.97 12.51 12.37
C HIS A 172 -2.57 13.73 11.65
N ILE A 173 -1.71 14.66 11.22
CA ILE A 173 -2.13 15.85 10.48
C ILE A 173 -2.75 15.45 9.13
N LEU A 174 -2.10 14.56 8.39
CA LEU A 174 -2.62 14.09 7.09
C LEU A 174 -3.89 13.26 7.24
N ALA A 175 -4.03 12.46 8.32
CA ALA A 175 -5.26 11.73 8.61
C ALA A 175 -6.44 12.68 8.77
N THR A 176 -6.24 13.78 9.50
CA THR A 176 -7.25 14.83 9.67
C THR A 176 -7.70 15.43 8.34
N VAL A 177 -6.74 15.70 7.42
CA VAL A 177 -7.06 16.20 6.07
C VAL A 177 -7.81 15.15 5.26
N ALA A 178 -7.37 13.89 5.29
CA ALA A 178 -7.99 12.78 4.54
C ALA A 178 -9.41 12.46 5.02
N ASP A 179 -9.68 12.56 6.32
CA ASP A 179 -11.00 12.29 6.91
C ASP A 179 -11.97 13.46 6.77
N PHE A 180 -11.51 14.61 6.31
CA PHE A 180 -12.33 15.83 6.23
C PHE A 180 -13.59 15.63 5.37
N ALA A 181 -13.46 14.95 4.22
CA ALA A 181 -14.60 14.63 3.36
C ALA A 181 -15.60 13.65 3.99
N THR A 182 -15.15 12.70 4.84
CA THR A 182 -16.08 11.76 5.51
C THR A 182 -17.02 12.47 6.49
N SER A 183 -16.59 13.60 7.05
CA SER A 183 -17.34 14.33 8.07
C SER A 183 -18.30 15.36 7.50
N HIS A 184 -18.07 15.82 6.26
CA HIS A 184 -18.78 16.98 5.68
C HIS A 184 -19.50 16.68 4.35
N CYS A 185 -19.22 15.56 3.69
CA CYS A 185 -19.88 15.19 2.43
C CYS A 185 -20.76 13.95 2.62
N SER A 186 -22.04 14.05 2.27
CA SER A 186 -23.02 12.96 2.38
C SER A 186 -23.34 12.25 1.05
N GLY A 187 -22.57 12.50 -0.03
CA GLY A 187 -22.84 11.91 -1.35
C GLY A 187 -21.78 12.15 -2.42
N ASP A 188 -22.13 11.85 -3.67
CA ASP A 188 -21.32 12.11 -4.86
C ASP A 188 -21.02 13.61 -4.98
N ALA A 189 -19.76 14.00 -5.26
CA ALA A 189 -19.38 15.40 -5.39
C ALA A 189 -20.02 16.03 -6.63
N THR A 190 -20.97 16.92 -6.39
CA THR A 190 -21.71 17.63 -7.42
C THR A 190 -21.14 19.03 -7.69
N THR A 191 -20.51 19.65 -6.69
CA THR A 191 -19.97 21.01 -6.83
C THR A 191 -18.45 21.01 -7.09
N PRO A 192 -17.92 22.05 -7.77
CA PRO A 192 -16.48 22.22 -7.92
C PRO A 192 -15.72 22.25 -6.59
N GLU A 193 -16.31 22.84 -5.55
CA GLU A 193 -15.74 22.92 -4.19
C GLU A 193 -15.65 21.54 -3.53
N GLU A 194 -16.67 20.70 -3.67
CA GLU A 194 -16.66 19.32 -3.18
C GLU A 194 -15.58 18.49 -3.89
N LYS A 195 -15.42 18.68 -5.22
CA LYS A 195 -14.36 18.01 -5.98
C LYS A 195 -12.97 18.50 -5.57
N GLN A 196 -12.81 19.80 -5.34
CA GLN A 196 -11.58 20.38 -4.80
C GLN A 196 -11.23 19.74 -3.45
N GLN A 197 -12.19 19.67 -2.53
CA GLN A 197 -12.03 19.06 -1.22
C GLN A 197 -11.62 17.59 -1.31
N GLN A 198 -12.32 16.79 -2.13
CA GLN A 198 -12.00 15.38 -2.34
C GLN A 198 -10.60 15.19 -2.92
N PHE A 199 -10.16 16.10 -3.79
CA PHE A 199 -8.82 16.08 -4.33
C PHE A 199 -7.74 16.37 -3.27
N GLN A 200 -7.99 17.31 -2.35
CA GLN A 200 -7.10 17.54 -1.21
C GLN A 200 -7.03 16.31 -0.30
N CYS A 201 -8.18 15.67 -0.02
CA CYS A 201 -8.26 14.42 0.74
C CYS A 201 -7.46 13.29 0.07
N LEU A 202 -7.61 13.12 -1.26
CA LEU A 202 -6.86 12.13 -2.03
C LEU A 202 -5.34 12.37 -1.95
N LYS A 203 -4.86 13.61 -2.09
CA LYS A 203 -3.43 13.94 -1.93
C LYS A 203 -2.93 13.59 -0.53
N ALA A 204 -3.69 13.90 0.50
CA ALA A 204 -3.34 13.52 1.87
C ALA A 204 -3.28 12.00 2.03
N ARG A 205 -4.25 11.26 1.44
CA ARG A 205 -4.29 9.80 1.48
C ARG A 205 -3.15 9.14 0.71
N MET A 206 -2.73 9.71 -0.42
CA MET A 206 -1.54 9.28 -1.14
C MET A 206 -0.27 9.49 -0.30
N ALA A 207 -0.13 10.64 0.38
CA ALA A 207 0.99 10.91 1.27
C ALA A 207 1.03 9.91 2.44
N LEU A 208 -0.13 9.64 3.06
CA LEU A 208 -0.29 8.60 4.08
C LEU A 208 0.08 7.21 3.57
N ALA A 209 -0.33 6.87 2.34
CA ALA A 209 0.02 5.60 1.71
C ALA A 209 1.54 5.46 1.56
N TYR A 210 2.26 6.54 1.23
CA TYR A 210 3.73 6.47 1.25
C TYR A 210 4.28 6.33 2.66
N LEU A 211 3.76 7.07 3.65
CA LEU A 211 4.29 7.03 5.03
C LEU A 211 4.04 5.70 5.74
N VAL A 212 2.93 5.03 5.43
CA VAL A 212 2.49 3.82 6.15
C VAL A 212 2.55 2.58 5.26
N GLY A 213 2.06 2.68 4.03
CA GLY A 213 1.98 1.57 3.08
C GLY A 213 3.30 1.22 2.37
N SER A 214 4.32 2.08 2.42
CA SER A 214 5.65 1.76 1.87
C SER A 214 6.57 0.97 2.82
N GLU A 215 6.04 0.49 3.94
CA GLU A 215 6.79 -0.30 4.93
C GLU A 215 6.03 -1.58 5.26
N GLY A 216 6.06 -2.57 4.37
CA GLY A 216 5.24 -3.77 4.56
C GLY A 216 5.11 -4.58 3.27
N HIS A 217 4.96 -5.92 3.29
CA HIS A 217 4.83 -6.70 2.04
C HIS A 217 3.43 -6.30 1.54
N TYR A 218 3.21 -5.37 0.61
CA TYR A 218 3.89 -5.08 -0.66
C TYR A 218 3.97 -3.59 -1.00
N GLY A 219 4.60 -2.83 -0.13
CA GLY A 219 5.35 -1.62 -0.40
C GLY A 219 6.75 -1.61 0.25
N GLN A 220 7.30 -2.73 0.75
CA GLN A 220 8.51 -2.80 1.62
C GLN A 220 9.76 -2.13 1.06
N PRO A 221 10.50 -1.40 1.92
CA PRO A 221 11.71 -1.99 2.51
C PRO A 221 11.48 -2.42 3.96
N CYS A 222 11.85 -3.65 4.32
CA CYS A 222 11.76 -4.17 5.67
C CYS A 222 13.11 -4.77 6.09
N VAL A 223 13.71 -4.27 7.17
CA VAL A 223 13.96 -4.92 8.48
C VAL A 223 14.95 -4.01 9.23
N HIS A 224 14.42 -3.09 10.04
CA HIS A 224 14.97 -2.92 11.38
C HIS A 224 14.02 -3.62 12.35
N SER A 225 14.49 -4.74 12.88
CA SER A 225 13.92 -5.37 14.05
C SER A 225 14.26 -4.52 15.28
N SER A 226 13.25 -4.26 16.10
CA SER A 226 13.34 -4.12 17.57
C SER A 226 13.28 -2.73 18.24
N SER A 227 13.02 -1.60 17.57
CA SER A 227 12.94 -0.29 18.29
C SER A 227 11.67 0.55 18.11
N SER A 228 10.82 0.33 17.10
CA SER A 228 9.58 1.12 16.92
C SER A 228 8.36 0.51 17.62
N ALA A 229 8.53 0.01 18.85
CA ALA A 229 7.40 -0.29 19.75
C ALA A 229 6.59 0.97 20.14
N ARG A 230 6.93 2.14 19.58
CA ARG A 230 6.26 3.43 19.79
C ARG A 230 5.17 3.76 18.77
N ASP A 231 5.19 3.19 17.55
CA ASP A 231 4.11 3.40 16.56
C ASP A 231 2.98 2.37 16.74
N GLY A 232 2.64 2.12 18.00
CA GLY A 232 1.52 1.28 18.36
C GLY A 232 0.23 1.87 17.84
N ASN A 233 -0.37 1.16 16.87
CA ASN A 233 -1.77 1.31 16.50
C ASN A 233 -2.08 2.57 15.67
N ILE A 234 -1.30 2.88 14.62
CA ILE A 234 -1.83 3.71 13.53
C ILE A 234 -3.09 3.00 13.04
N ASP A 235 -4.23 3.68 13.19
CA ASP A 235 -5.52 3.14 12.78
C ASP A 235 -5.48 2.86 11.27
N GLU A 236 -5.62 1.59 10.87
CA GLU A 236 -5.63 1.18 9.47
C GLU A 236 -6.74 1.89 8.68
N SER A 237 -7.76 2.43 9.39
CA SER A 237 -8.83 3.24 8.81
C SER A 237 -8.31 4.49 8.06
N VAL A 238 -7.17 5.04 8.49
CA VAL A 238 -6.57 6.26 7.91
C VAL A 238 -6.16 6.05 6.45
N LEU A 239 -5.85 4.82 6.05
CA LEU A 239 -5.48 4.49 4.67
C LEU A 239 -6.69 4.23 3.75
N LEU A 240 -7.91 4.16 4.29
CA LEU A 240 -9.08 3.70 3.53
C LEU A 240 -9.54 4.70 2.49
N ILE A 241 -9.41 4.36 1.21
CA ILE A 241 -9.85 5.22 0.12
C ILE A 241 -11.37 5.19 -0.04
N MET A 242 -11.96 6.36 -0.25
CA MET A 242 -13.37 6.50 -0.59
C MET A 242 -13.60 6.24 -2.08
N LYS A 243 -14.85 5.91 -2.45
CA LYS A 243 -15.22 5.68 -3.85
C LYS A 243 -14.93 6.89 -4.73
N SER A 244 -15.29 8.10 -4.28
CA SER A 244 -15.05 9.34 -5.05
C SER A 244 -13.57 9.67 -5.22
N GLU A 245 -12.76 9.44 -4.17
CA GLU A 245 -11.30 9.56 -4.26
C GLU A 245 -10.71 8.55 -5.25
N ALA A 246 -11.25 7.33 -5.32
CA ALA A 246 -10.83 6.31 -6.28
C ALA A 246 -11.12 6.75 -7.73
N GLU A 247 -12.30 7.32 -7.99
CA GLU A 247 -12.66 7.88 -9.30
C GLU A 247 -11.70 9.00 -9.73
N LEU A 248 -11.34 9.91 -8.80
CA LEU A 248 -10.33 10.94 -9.03
C LEU A 248 -8.93 10.35 -9.30
N LEU A 249 -8.56 9.28 -8.59
CA LEU A 249 -7.28 8.59 -8.80
C LEU A 249 -7.17 8.00 -10.22
N VAL A 250 -8.26 7.44 -10.75
CA VAL A 250 -8.34 6.97 -12.15
C VAL A 250 -8.20 8.13 -13.12
N GLU A 251 -8.90 9.24 -12.88
CA GLU A 251 -8.81 10.45 -13.70
C GLU A 251 -7.36 10.96 -13.76
N MET A 252 -6.71 11.08 -12.60
CA MET A 252 -5.32 11.52 -12.47
C MET A 252 -4.34 10.57 -13.18
N LEU A 253 -4.52 9.26 -13.01
CA LEU A 253 -3.68 8.26 -13.65
C LEU A 253 -3.81 8.31 -15.18
N ALA A 254 -5.04 8.37 -15.69
CA ALA A 254 -5.31 8.49 -17.12
C ALA A 254 -4.67 9.75 -17.71
N ASN A 255 -4.85 10.90 -17.08
CA ASN A 255 -4.28 12.16 -17.54
C ASN A 255 -2.74 12.17 -17.49
N SER A 256 -2.15 11.53 -16.47
CA SER A 256 -0.69 11.44 -16.32
C SER A 256 -0.06 10.50 -17.34
N LEU A 257 -0.69 9.35 -17.63
CA LEU A 257 -0.25 8.40 -18.66
C LEU A 257 -0.29 9.00 -20.06
N HIS A 258 -1.28 9.86 -20.34
CA HIS A 258 -1.42 10.55 -21.62
C HIS A 258 -0.76 11.94 -21.64
N GLN A 259 0.00 12.30 -20.59
CA GLN A 259 0.73 13.57 -20.46
C GLN A 259 -0.13 14.82 -20.72
N ARG A 260 -1.42 14.77 -20.34
CA ARG A 260 -2.34 15.89 -20.57
C ARG A 260 -2.03 17.02 -19.61
N THR A 261 -2.01 18.25 -20.13
CA THR A 261 -1.85 19.48 -19.32
C THR A 261 -3.15 19.92 -18.64
N LYS A 262 -4.26 19.20 -18.87
CA LYS A 262 -5.62 19.56 -18.46
C LYS A 262 -5.69 19.87 -16.96
N SER A 263 -6.39 20.95 -16.62
CA SER A 263 -6.93 21.16 -15.28
C SER A 263 -8.08 20.16 -15.10
N GLY A 264 -7.85 19.09 -14.36
CA GLY A 264 -8.89 18.09 -14.08
C GLY A 264 -10.01 18.66 -13.22
N SER A 265 -10.98 17.82 -12.90
CA SER A 265 -12.06 18.23 -11.99
C SER A 265 -11.45 18.56 -10.61
N GLY A 266 -11.75 19.74 -10.04
CA GLY A 266 -11.02 20.26 -8.87
C GLY A 266 -9.68 20.94 -9.18
N GLY A 267 -9.51 21.50 -10.39
CA GLY A 267 -8.45 22.49 -10.69
C GLY A 267 -7.01 21.98 -10.70
N TYR A 268 -6.76 20.68 -10.54
CA TYR A 268 -5.43 20.12 -10.50
C TYR A 268 -4.79 20.00 -11.88
N SER A 269 -3.47 20.17 -11.97
CA SER A 269 -2.72 19.93 -13.21
C SER A 269 -2.03 18.57 -13.15
N ALA A 270 -2.32 17.66 -14.08
CA ALA A 270 -1.66 16.34 -14.10
C ALA A 270 -0.13 16.45 -14.25
N ALA A 271 0.39 17.53 -14.84
CA ALA A 271 1.82 17.80 -15.00
C ALA A 271 2.57 18.04 -13.67
N THR A 272 1.86 18.19 -12.55
CA THR A 272 2.50 18.27 -11.22
C THR A 272 2.79 16.88 -10.65
N PHE A 273 2.09 15.84 -11.11
CA PHE A 273 2.27 14.47 -10.64
C PHE A 273 3.27 13.72 -11.52
N SER A 274 4.09 12.89 -10.88
CA SER A 274 4.89 11.91 -11.62
C SER A 274 4.09 10.61 -11.73
N ILE A 275 4.12 10.00 -12.91
CA ILE A 275 3.44 8.71 -13.13
C ILE A 275 3.96 7.63 -12.18
N LYS A 276 5.27 7.62 -11.92
CA LYS A 276 5.91 6.76 -10.93
C LYS A 276 5.31 6.94 -9.53
N GLY A 277 5.17 8.19 -9.07
CA GLY A 277 4.54 8.50 -7.79
C GLY A 277 3.11 7.98 -7.72
N LEU A 278 2.28 8.23 -8.75
CA LEU A 278 0.89 7.74 -8.77
C LEU A 278 0.81 6.22 -8.68
N LEU A 279 1.59 5.51 -9.49
CA LEU A 279 1.62 4.04 -9.47
C LEU A 279 2.15 3.51 -8.14
N PHE A 280 3.14 4.17 -7.55
CA PHE A 280 3.63 3.83 -6.21
C PHE A 280 2.55 4.04 -5.14
N ALA A 281 1.79 5.14 -5.19
CA ALA A 281 0.70 5.41 -4.27
C ALA A 281 -0.39 4.34 -4.38
N ILE A 282 -0.78 3.95 -5.60
CA ILE A 282 -1.74 2.86 -5.85
C ILE A 282 -1.25 1.57 -5.21
N ARG A 283 0.00 1.18 -5.46
CA ARG A 283 0.58 -0.02 -4.85
C ARG A 283 0.55 0.06 -3.31
N CYS A 284 0.93 1.19 -2.73
CA CYS A 284 0.90 1.39 -1.28
C CYS A 284 -0.53 1.36 -0.71
N LEU A 285 -1.51 1.91 -1.41
CA LEU A 285 -2.92 1.83 -0.99
C LEU A 285 -3.41 0.38 -1.00
N LEU A 286 -2.99 -0.41 -1.99
CA LEU A 286 -3.34 -1.83 -2.14
C LEU A 286 -2.67 -2.74 -1.11
N THR A 287 -1.78 -2.24 -0.23
CA THR A 287 -1.31 -3.06 0.91
C THR A 287 -2.41 -3.31 1.94
N ASN A 288 -3.47 -2.49 1.94
CA ASN A 288 -4.66 -2.70 2.77
C ASN A 288 -5.72 -3.50 1.99
N ASN A 289 -6.21 -4.61 2.56
CA ASN A 289 -7.19 -5.49 1.91
C ASN A 289 -8.55 -4.82 1.68
N LEU A 290 -8.96 -3.90 2.56
CA LEU A 290 -10.18 -3.13 2.38
C LEU A 290 -10.06 -2.20 1.18
N ASN A 291 -8.89 -1.58 0.96
CA ASN A 291 -8.63 -0.81 -0.25
C ASN A 291 -8.63 -1.68 -1.51
N GLN A 292 -8.03 -2.87 -1.47
CA GLN A 292 -8.11 -3.79 -2.61
C GLN A 292 -9.57 -4.09 -2.98
N ASN A 293 -10.40 -4.39 -1.99
CA ASN A 293 -11.83 -4.64 -2.20
C ASN A 293 -12.59 -3.39 -2.70
N THR A 294 -12.36 -2.23 -2.10
CA THR A 294 -13.00 -0.97 -2.51
C THR A 294 -12.63 -0.63 -3.95
N LEU A 295 -11.35 -0.65 -4.29
CA LEU A 295 -10.85 -0.34 -5.64
C LEU A 295 -11.36 -1.36 -6.66
N ALA A 296 -11.27 -2.66 -6.37
CA ALA A 296 -11.75 -3.70 -7.27
C ALA A 296 -13.26 -3.59 -7.57
N ASN A 297 -14.09 -3.24 -6.57
CA ASN A 297 -15.54 -3.15 -6.73
C ASN A 297 -16.02 -1.82 -7.33
N SER A 298 -15.30 -0.73 -7.09
CA SER A 298 -15.73 0.62 -7.54
C SER A 298 -15.18 0.98 -8.92
N ILE A 299 -13.89 0.74 -9.15
CA ILE A 299 -13.15 1.23 -10.31
C ILE A 299 -12.20 0.17 -10.89
N GLY A 300 -12.38 -1.11 -10.53
CA GLY A 300 -11.40 -2.15 -10.76
C GLY A 300 -11.05 -2.33 -12.23
N GLU A 301 -12.06 -2.34 -13.10
CA GLU A 301 -11.87 -2.50 -14.54
C GLU A 301 -11.13 -1.31 -15.16
N GLN A 302 -11.53 -0.08 -14.80
CA GLN A 302 -10.86 1.16 -15.24
C GLN A 302 -9.40 1.18 -14.83
N LEU A 303 -9.15 0.92 -13.54
CA LEU A 303 -7.82 0.94 -12.95
C LEU A 303 -6.94 -0.14 -13.57
N ASN A 304 -7.45 -1.37 -13.72
CA ASN A 304 -6.71 -2.46 -14.36
C ASN A 304 -6.33 -2.13 -15.80
N CYS A 305 -7.23 -1.53 -16.60
CA CYS A 305 -6.89 -1.09 -17.96
C CYS A 305 -5.73 -0.09 -17.97
N LEU A 306 -5.75 0.92 -17.10
CA LEU A 306 -4.70 1.94 -17.02
C LEU A 306 -3.37 1.37 -16.49
N LEU A 307 -3.41 0.52 -15.47
CA LEU A 307 -2.23 -0.18 -14.97
C LEU A 307 -1.61 -1.08 -16.04
N PHE A 308 -2.45 -1.79 -16.80
CA PHE A 308 -2.01 -2.65 -17.88
C PHE A 308 -1.43 -1.85 -19.05
N LYS A 309 -2.01 -0.70 -19.38
CA LYS A 309 -1.46 0.25 -20.36
C LYS A 309 -0.10 0.78 -19.92
N ALA A 310 0.06 1.18 -18.65
CA ALA A 310 1.36 1.61 -18.11
C ALA A 310 2.43 0.50 -18.26
N LEU A 311 2.06 -0.75 -17.99
CA LEU A 311 2.94 -1.90 -18.16
C LEU A 311 3.31 -2.13 -19.64
N ALA A 312 2.34 -2.01 -20.55
CA ALA A 312 2.58 -2.15 -21.99
C ALA A 312 3.48 -1.03 -22.55
N GLN A 313 3.29 0.21 -22.12
CA GLN A 313 4.15 1.33 -22.48
C GLN A 313 5.61 1.09 -22.07
N HIS A 314 5.84 0.46 -20.91
CA HIS A 314 7.20 0.07 -20.52
C HIS A 314 7.75 -1.14 -21.28
N SER A 315 6.89 -2.12 -21.56
CA SER A 315 7.35 -3.45 -22.01
C SER A 315 7.49 -3.57 -23.52
N ILE A 316 6.77 -2.73 -24.27
CA ILE A 316 6.59 -2.88 -25.72
C ILE A 316 7.01 -1.63 -26.49
N GLN A 317 6.77 -0.42 -25.95
CA GLN A 317 7.11 0.80 -26.70
C GLN A 317 8.62 0.97 -26.84
N LYS A 318 9.03 1.48 -28.00
CA LYS A 318 10.43 1.82 -28.28
C LYS A 318 10.90 3.03 -27.47
N VAL A 319 10.01 4.01 -27.28
CA VAL A 319 10.27 5.21 -26.48
C VAL A 319 9.64 5.00 -25.11
N LEU A 320 10.48 4.71 -24.12
CA LEU A 320 10.02 4.43 -22.76
C LEU A 320 9.54 5.73 -22.09
N THR A 321 8.23 5.84 -21.91
CA THR A 321 7.60 6.89 -21.09
C THR A 321 7.45 6.47 -19.62
N ILE A 322 7.50 5.16 -19.38
CA ILE A 322 7.38 4.54 -18.06
C ILE A 322 8.71 3.89 -17.70
N ASP A 323 9.27 4.29 -16.55
CA ASP A 323 10.50 3.69 -16.03
C ASP A 323 10.26 2.29 -15.42
N PRO A 324 11.32 1.48 -15.22
CA PRO A 324 11.17 0.12 -14.70
C PRO A 324 10.48 0.02 -13.33
N GLU A 325 10.68 0.99 -12.45
CA GLU A 325 10.09 0.96 -11.10
C GLU A 325 8.60 1.31 -11.16
N ALA A 326 8.24 2.29 -11.97
CA ALA A 326 6.85 2.59 -12.30
C ALA A 326 6.13 1.37 -12.90
N ALA A 327 6.75 0.66 -13.84
CA ALA A 327 6.22 -0.56 -14.43
C ALA A 327 6.05 -1.70 -13.41
N GLU A 328 7.00 -1.85 -12.48
CA GLU A 328 6.87 -2.77 -11.36
C GLU A 328 5.65 -2.43 -10.51
N HIS A 329 5.47 -1.16 -10.11
CA HIS A 329 4.32 -0.75 -9.33
C HIS A 329 2.99 -1.07 -10.04
N ALA A 330 2.93 -0.86 -11.35
CA ALA A 330 1.75 -1.18 -12.16
C ALA A 330 1.49 -2.70 -12.20
N CYS A 331 2.49 -3.51 -12.53
CA CYS A 331 2.40 -4.96 -12.58
C CYS A 331 2.03 -5.57 -11.22
N PHE A 332 2.64 -5.05 -10.15
CA PHE A 332 2.38 -5.50 -8.79
C PHE A 332 0.94 -5.18 -8.35
N SER A 333 0.44 -3.98 -8.70
CA SER A 333 -0.94 -3.58 -8.42
C SER A 333 -1.95 -4.46 -9.15
N LEU A 334 -1.68 -4.80 -10.43
CA LEU A 334 -2.49 -5.76 -11.19
C LEU A 334 -2.52 -7.13 -10.52
N TYR A 335 -1.38 -7.61 -10.03
CA TYR A 335 -1.29 -8.87 -9.31
C TYR A 335 -2.15 -8.88 -8.04
N LEU A 336 -2.11 -7.81 -7.24
CA LEU A 336 -2.95 -7.69 -6.03
C LEU A 336 -4.44 -7.66 -6.38
N LEU A 337 -4.83 -6.87 -7.39
CA LEU A 337 -6.21 -6.75 -7.84
C LEU A 337 -6.74 -8.02 -8.54
N SER A 338 -5.84 -8.84 -9.07
CA SER A 338 -6.20 -10.12 -9.70
C SER A 338 -6.91 -11.08 -8.74
N ASN A 339 -6.76 -10.91 -7.42
CA ASN A 339 -7.49 -11.70 -6.42
C ASN A 339 -9.02 -11.56 -6.54
N PHE A 340 -9.49 -10.43 -7.04
CA PHE A 340 -10.92 -10.15 -7.23
C PHE A 340 -11.36 -10.56 -8.65
N GLY A 341 -10.45 -10.50 -9.62
CA GLY A 341 -10.67 -10.83 -11.03
C GLY A 341 -11.10 -12.27 -11.36
N PHE A 342 -11.06 -13.19 -10.39
CA PHE A 342 -11.59 -14.55 -10.55
C PHE A 342 -13.12 -14.61 -10.51
N LYS A 343 -13.77 -13.64 -9.85
CA LYS A 343 -15.23 -13.60 -9.67
C LYS A 343 -15.86 -12.34 -10.24
N SER A 344 -15.12 -11.24 -10.27
CA SER A 344 -15.52 -9.99 -10.91
C SER A 344 -14.75 -9.77 -12.20
N LYS A 345 -15.22 -8.81 -13.00
CA LYS A 345 -14.52 -8.37 -14.21
C LYS A 345 -13.10 -7.93 -13.87
N PHE A 346 -12.11 -8.54 -14.50
CA PHE A 346 -10.72 -8.13 -14.34
C PHE A 346 -10.32 -7.10 -15.39
N LEU A 347 -10.51 -7.46 -16.66
CA LEU A 347 -10.24 -6.63 -17.84
C LEU A 347 -11.32 -6.88 -18.90
N PRO A 348 -11.51 -5.96 -19.87
CA PRO A 348 -12.41 -6.17 -21.01
C PRO A 348 -12.04 -7.39 -21.86
N ALA A 349 -13.01 -7.92 -22.62
CA ALA A 349 -12.81 -9.08 -23.48
C ALA A 349 -11.77 -8.86 -24.60
N SER A 350 -11.57 -7.62 -25.04
CA SER A 350 -10.55 -7.24 -26.04
C SER A 350 -9.13 -7.58 -25.63
N PHE A 351 -8.86 -7.71 -24.32
CA PHE A 351 -7.55 -8.08 -23.80
C PHE A 351 -7.33 -9.60 -23.72
N SER A 352 -8.39 -10.39 -23.86
CA SER A 352 -8.35 -11.86 -23.72
C SER A 352 -8.00 -12.57 -25.01
N ASN A 353 -7.63 -13.85 -24.88
CA ASN A 353 -7.49 -14.77 -26.00
C ASN A 353 -8.89 -15.10 -26.54
N VAL A 354 -9.47 -14.25 -27.39
CA VAL A 354 -10.61 -14.67 -28.21
C VAL A 354 -10.02 -15.57 -29.28
N GLY A 355 -10.05 -16.88 -29.01
CA GLY A 355 -9.75 -17.88 -30.01
C GLY A 355 -10.64 -17.62 -31.21
N ASP A 356 -10.02 -17.26 -32.32
CA ASP A 356 -10.74 -17.20 -33.57
C ASP A 356 -11.22 -18.62 -33.91
N SER A 357 -12.32 -18.74 -34.65
CA SER A 357 -12.97 -20.02 -34.96
C SER A 357 -12.06 -21.02 -35.70
N SER A 358 -10.88 -20.55 -36.12
CA SER A 358 -9.84 -21.25 -36.85
C SER A 358 -8.97 -22.20 -36.01
N GLY A 359 -9.11 -22.20 -34.68
CA GLY A 359 -8.40 -23.15 -33.80
C GLY A 359 -6.88 -22.92 -33.70
N LEU A 360 -6.37 -21.83 -34.28
CA LEU A 360 -5.03 -21.33 -33.96
C LEU A 360 -5.12 -20.62 -32.61
N PHE A 361 -4.34 -21.06 -31.61
CA PHE A 361 -4.28 -20.41 -30.31
C PHE A 361 -3.72 -18.98 -30.48
N MET A 362 -4.59 -18.00 -30.71
CA MET A 362 -4.22 -16.60 -30.64
C MET A 362 -3.83 -16.30 -29.20
N THR A 363 -2.57 -15.96 -29.00
CA THR A 363 -2.06 -15.44 -27.74
C THR A 363 -2.74 -14.10 -27.49
N GLY A 364 -3.41 -13.94 -26.35
CA GLY A 364 -4.08 -12.69 -26.03
C GLY A 364 -3.11 -11.63 -25.53
N MET A 365 -3.59 -10.39 -25.58
CA MET A 365 -2.78 -9.20 -25.31
C MET A 365 -2.12 -9.23 -23.92
N VAL A 366 -2.82 -9.76 -22.91
CA VAL A 366 -2.26 -9.86 -21.55
C VAL A 366 -1.04 -10.78 -21.50
N GLU A 367 -1.10 -11.92 -22.18
CA GLU A 367 0.01 -12.86 -22.22
C GLU A 367 1.21 -12.27 -22.98
N ILE A 368 0.96 -11.53 -24.07
CA ILE A 368 1.98 -10.82 -24.85
C ILE A 368 2.71 -9.79 -23.98
N VAL A 369 1.97 -8.86 -23.36
CA VAL A 369 2.56 -7.78 -22.56
C VAL A 369 3.34 -8.33 -21.36
N LEU A 370 2.79 -9.31 -20.64
CA LEU A 370 3.48 -9.92 -19.49
C LEU A 370 4.75 -10.68 -19.92
N THR A 371 4.71 -11.37 -21.07
CA THR A 371 5.88 -12.06 -21.61
C THR A 371 6.97 -11.07 -22.01
N ALA A 372 6.62 -9.97 -22.69
CA ALA A 372 7.55 -8.91 -23.02
C ALA A 372 8.16 -8.28 -21.75
N TYR A 373 7.34 -8.02 -20.74
CA TYR A 373 7.80 -7.49 -19.46
C TYR A 373 8.82 -8.43 -18.78
N LEU A 374 8.57 -9.74 -18.77
CA LEU A 374 9.50 -10.73 -18.19
C LEU A 374 10.83 -10.85 -18.95
N GLN A 375 10.86 -10.47 -20.22
CA GLN A 375 12.05 -10.44 -21.06
C GLN A 375 12.88 -9.15 -20.86
N ASN A 376 12.35 -8.12 -20.20
CA ASN A 376 13.10 -6.92 -19.90
C ASN A 376 14.26 -7.20 -18.94
N LYS A 377 15.44 -6.68 -19.28
CA LYS A 377 16.69 -6.89 -18.52
C LYS A 377 16.65 -6.25 -17.12
N ASN A 378 15.86 -5.20 -16.95
CA ASN A 378 15.81 -4.38 -15.74
C ASN A 378 14.62 -4.75 -14.83
N ILE A 379 14.00 -5.91 -15.01
CA ILE A 379 12.90 -6.37 -14.17
C ILE A 379 13.41 -6.75 -12.77
N THR A 380 12.74 -6.25 -11.74
CA THR A 380 13.05 -6.62 -10.36
C THR A 380 12.45 -7.98 -10.01
N GLN A 381 12.85 -8.55 -8.87
CA GLN A 381 12.25 -9.80 -8.39
C GLN A 381 10.76 -9.64 -8.07
N ALA A 382 10.33 -8.49 -7.57
CA ALA A 382 8.91 -8.20 -7.30
C ALA A 382 8.09 -8.14 -8.58
N GLY A 383 8.59 -7.41 -9.58
CA GLY A 383 7.94 -7.31 -10.88
C GLY A 383 7.86 -8.68 -11.57
N ARG A 384 8.95 -9.46 -11.52
CA ARG A 384 9.01 -10.81 -12.07
C ARG A 384 8.00 -11.74 -11.41
N HIS A 385 7.98 -11.78 -10.08
CA HIS A 385 7.03 -12.59 -9.34
C HIS A 385 5.58 -12.21 -9.68
N ALA A 386 5.23 -10.93 -9.63
CA ALA A 386 3.89 -10.45 -9.96
C ALA A 386 3.47 -10.85 -11.38
N ALA A 387 4.35 -10.68 -12.36
CA ALA A 387 4.07 -11.05 -13.75
C ALA A 387 3.91 -12.56 -13.95
N GLU A 388 4.76 -13.38 -13.32
CA GLU A 388 4.64 -14.84 -13.33
C GLU A 388 3.32 -15.29 -12.69
N GLN A 389 2.95 -14.71 -11.53
CA GLN A 389 1.67 -14.98 -10.89
C GLN A 389 0.49 -14.61 -11.80
N LEU A 390 0.53 -13.44 -12.44
CA LEU A 390 -0.53 -13.03 -13.37
C LEU A 390 -0.66 -14.01 -14.53
N LEU A 391 0.44 -14.43 -15.16
CA LEU A 391 0.46 -15.43 -16.24
C LEU A 391 -0.18 -16.76 -15.79
N MET A 392 0.17 -17.26 -14.61
CA MET A 392 -0.40 -18.50 -14.08
C MET A 392 -1.90 -18.38 -13.78
N ARG A 393 -2.37 -17.19 -13.43
CA ARG A 393 -3.78 -16.90 -13.12
C ARG A 393 -4.63 -16.64 -14.37
N LEU A 394 -4.02 -16.27 -15.50
CA LEU A 394 -4.71 -15.89 -16.74
C LEU A 394 -5.89 -16.79 -17.14
N PRO A 395 -5.77 -18.14 -17.13
CA PRO A 395 -6.86 -19.02 -17.55
C PRO A 395 -8.12 -18.94 -16.68
N TYR A 396 -8.02 -18.32 -15.50
CA TYR A 396 -9.06 -18.27 -14.48
C TYR A 396 -9.55 -16.84 -14.21
N LEU A 397 -8.94 -15.82 -14.82
CA LEU A 397 -9.38 -14.44 -14.70
C LEU A 397 -10.55 -14.18 -15.64
N THR A 398 -11.45 -13.29 -15.22
CA THR A 398 -12.68 -12.99 -15.95
C THR A 398 -12.44 -11.83 -16.92
N PHE A 399 -12.54 -12.13 -18.22
CA PHE A 399 -12.45 -11.15 -19.29
C PHE A 399 -13.79 -11.03 -20.01
N ILE A 400 -14.58 -10.01 -19.68
CA ILE A 400 -15.92 -9.82 -20.23
C ILE A 400 -16.21 -8.35 -20.47
N GLY A 401 -17.13 -8.06 -21.38
CA GLY A 401 -17.54 -6.69 -21.71
C GLY A 401 -16.58 -6.01 -22.68
N SER A 402 -16.91 -4.75 -22.99
CA SER A 402 -16.16 -3.90 -23.90
C SER A 402 -15.52 -2.72 -23.16
N THR A 403 -14.49 -2.12 -23.74
CA THR A 403 -13.90 -0.86 -23.23
C THR A 403 -14.94 0.27 -23.15
N ALA A 404 -15.99 0.24 -23.96
CA ALA A 404 -17.10 1.19 -23.88
C ALA A 404 -17.90 1.08 -22.57
N ASP A 405 -18.01 -0.12 -21.99
CA ASP A 405 -18.72 -0.36 -20.72
C ASP A 405 -17.93 0.15 -19.51
N VAL A 406 -16.61 0.33 -19.66
CA VAL A 406 -15.66 0.75 -18.61
C VAL A 406 -15.90 2.20 -18.18
N LYS A 407 -16.56 3.03 -18.99
CA LYS A 407 -16.75 4.47 -18.67
C LYS A 407 -17.61 4.73 -17.44
N LYS A 408 -18.40 3.75 -16.99
CA LYS A 408 -19.34 3.93 -15.88
C LYS A 408 -18.59 4.21 -14.56
N GLY A 409 -18.51 5.49 -14.15
CA GLY A 409 -17.85 5.94 -12.91
C GLY A 409 -16.81 7.05 -13.11
N CYS A 410 -16.32 7.28 -14.33
CA CYS A 410 -15.37 8.36 -14.62
C CYS A 410 -15.79 9.12 -15.88
N PRO A 411 -16.83 9.98 -15.81
CA PRO A 411 -17.37 10.67 -16.98
C PRO A 411 -16.35 11.56 -17.69
N ASP A 412 -15.37 12.06 -16.93
CA ASP A 412 -14.33 13.00 -17.38
C ASP A 412 -13.14 12.33 -18.11
N VAL A 413 -13.08 10.99 -18.13
CA VAL A 413 -12.03 10.22 -18.82
C VAL A 413 -12.54 9.70 -20.18
N PRO A 414 -11.82 9.95 -21.28
CA PRO A 414 -12.16 9.38 -22.58
C PRO A 414 -12.10 7.85 -22.56
N VAL A 415 -13.06 7.18 -23.23
CA VAL A 415 -13.12 5.72 -23.32
C VAL A 415 -11.85 5.12 -23.93
N THR A 416 -11.28 5.84 -24.91
CA THR A 416 -10.05 5.46 -25.62
C THR A 416 -8.83 5.34 -24.69
N ASP A 417 -8.88 5.91 -23.49
CA ASP A 417 -7.78 5.83 -22.52
C ASP A 417 -7.65 4.43 -21.92
N PHE A 418 -8.75 3.69 -21.88
CA PHE A 418 -8.83 2.33 -21.34
C PHE A 418 -8.48 1.26 -22.39
N ASP A 419 -8.03 1.67 -23.56
CA ASP A 419 -7.60 0.80 -24.65
C ASP A 419 -6.15 1.11 -25.08
N PHE A 420 -5.57 0.21 -25.86
CA PHE A 420 -4.27 0.42 -26.49
C PHE A 420 -4.42 1.32 -27.70
N ASP A 421 -3.44 2.21 -27.88
CA ASP A 421 -3.34 2.98 -29.12
C ASP A 421 -2.79 2.09 -30.26
N ASN A 422 -2.92 2.57 -31.49
CA ASN A 422 -2.48 1.82 -32.67
C ASN A 422 -0.97 1.52 -32.64
N GLU A 423 -0.16 2.35 -31.97
CA GLU A 423 1.27 2.13 -31.85
C GLU A 423 1.57 0.93 -30.95
N LEU A 424 0.92 0.85 -29.78
CA LEU A 424 1.00 -0.30 -28.89
C LEU A 424 0.47 -1.57 -29.54
N LEU A 425 -0.67 -1.51 -30.24
CA LEU A 425 -1.24 -2.64 -30.95
C LEU A 425 -0.28 -3.17 -32.02
N HIS A 426 0.26 -2.32 -32.88
CA HIS A 426 1.21 -2.76 -33.91
C HIS A 426 2.50 -3.34 -33.29
N ALA A 427 2.97 -2.78 -32.18
CA ALA A 427 4.17 -3.28 -31.53
C ALA A 427 3.98 -4.66 -30.85
N THR A 428 2.73 -5.09 -30.63
CA THR A 428 2.44 -6.45 -30.14
C THR A 428 2.62 -7.53 -31.20
N ASP A 429 2.50 -7.21 -32.49
CA ASP A 429 2.64 -8.16 -33.59
C ASP A 429 4.06 -8.75 -33.70
N ASP A 430 5.06 -8.03 -33.19
CA ASP A 430 6.47 -8.43 -33.24
C ASP A 430 6.88 -9.36 -32.07
N ILE A 431 5.99 -9.61 -31.10
CA ILE A 431 6.33 -10.34 -29.86
C ILE A 431 5.95 -11.81 -29.96
N VAL A 432 6.96 -12.68 -29.88
CA VAL A 432 6.76 -14.13 -29.83
C VAL A 432 6.58 -14.59 -28.39
N VAL A 433 5.40 -15.11 -28.08
CA VAL A 433 5.10 -15.68 -26.76
C VAL A 433 5.51 -17.14 -26.70
N LYS A 434 6.32 -17.47 -25.70
CA LYS A 434 6.65 -18.85 -25.36
C LYS A 434 5.52 -19.42 -24.51
N LYS A 435 5.22 -20.70 -24.70
CA LYS A 435 4.20 -21.41 -23.92
C LYS A 435 4.44 -21.19 -22.41
N CYS A 436 3.48 -20.54 -21.75
CA CYS A 436 3.53 -20.31 -20.32
C CYS A 436 3.20 -21.60 -19.54
N PRO A 437 3.79 -21.81 -18.36
CA PRO A 437 3.39 -22.88 -17.46
C PRO A 437 1.95 -22.65 -16.98
N SER A 438 1.16 -23.73 -16.94
CA SER A 438 -0.21 -23.67 -16.42
C SER A 438 -0.19 -23.57 -14.89
N GLY A 439 -0.81 -22.52 -14.34
CA GLY A 439 -1.02 -22.39 -12.91
C GLY A 439 -2.09 -23.36 -12.38
N ALA A 440 -2.14 -23.52 -11.06
CA ALA A 440 -3.15 -24.28 -10.37
C ALA A 440 -4.54 -23.64 -10.50
N LYS A 441 -5.56 -24.48 -10.65
CA LYS A 441 -6.96 -24.02 -10.63
C LYS A 441 -7.35 -23.54 -9.23
N PRO A 442 -7.91 -22.32 -9.08
CA PRO A 442 -8.35 -21.84 -7.78
C PRO A 442 -9.57 -22.62 -7.29
N ARG A 443 -9.57 -22.97 -6.00
CA ARG A 443 -10.76 -23.51 -5.33
C ARG A 443 -11.74 -22.40 -4.95
N GLY A 444 -13.01 -22.73 -4.75
CA GLY A 444 -14.02 -21.73 -4.36
C GLY A 444 -13.82 -21.15 -2.95
N ASP A 445 -13.26 -21.94 -2.04
CA ASP A 445 -13.10 -21.64 -0.61
C ASP A 445 -11.90 -20.74 -0.27
N ILE A 446 -10.96 -20.51 -1.20
CA ILE A 446 -9.78 -19.67 -0.95
C ILE A 446 -10.05 -18.16 -1.01
N PHE A 447 -11.23 -17.73 -1.46
CA PHE A 447 -11.50 -16.32 -1.80
C PHE A 447 -12.16 -15.49 -0.70
N GLY A 448 -12.99 -16.08 0.14
CA GLY A 448 -13.83 -15.30 1.07
C GLY A 448 -14.12 -16.01 2.38
N ARG A 449 -13.37 -17.07 2.69
CA ARG A 449 -13.50 -17.79 3.95
C ARG A 449 -12.31 -17.43 4.86
N PRO A 450 -12.54 -16.72 5.98
CA PRO A 450 -11.47 -16.33 6.87
C PRO A 450 -10.68 -17.51 7.43
N ILE A 451 -9.37 -17.33 7.53
CA ILE A 451 -8.43 -18.37 7.91
C ILE A 451 -7.46 -17.88 8.99
N LEU A 452 -7.11 -18.80 9.88
CA LEU A 452 -6.22 -18.55 11.01
C LEU A 452 -4.86 -19.22 10.74
N ARG A 453 -3.79 -18.50 11.07
CA ARG A 453 -2.41 -18.99 11.06
C ARG A 453 -1.85 -19.00 12.47
N SER A 454 -1.36 -20.15 12.92
CA SER A 454 -0.56 -20.26 14.14
C SER A 454 0.81 -20.85 13.83
N ARG A 455 1.84 -20.49 14.60
CA ARG A 455 3.16 -21.14 14.47
C ARG A 455 3.04 -22.60 14.90
N ALA A 456 3.67 -23.50 14.15
CA ALA A 456 3.75 -24.89 14.57
C ALA A 456 4.39 -24.97 15.98
N PRO A 457 3.80 -25.74 16.92
CA PRO A 457 4.33 -25.88 18.26
C PRO A 457 5.74 -26.47 18.23
N LYS A 458 6.55 -26.11 19.24
CA LYS A 458 7.86 -26.77 19.45
C LYS A 458 7.61 -28.25 19.77
N LYS A 459 8.53 -29.14 19.37
CA LYS A 459 8.46 -30.58 19.68
C LYS A 459 8.06 -30.79 21.14
N GLY A 460 6.91 -31.43 21.39
CA GLY A 460 6.37 -31.70 22.72
C GLY A 460 5.04 -31.00 23.06
N THR A 461 4.64 -29.95 22.33
CA THR A 461 3.30 -29.34 22.50
C THR A 461 2.31 -29.94 21.50
N GLN A 462 1.30 -30.67 21.98
CA GLN A 462 0.34 -31.38 21.11
C GLN A 462 -0.80 -30.50 20.57
N LYS A 463 -0.98 -29.26 21.04
CA LYS A 463 -2.10 -28.39 20.64
C LYS A 463 -1.62 -26.97 20.37
N ALA A 464 -2.10 -26.38 19.28
CA ALA A 464 -1.97 -24.96 19.02
C ALA A 464 -2.86 -24.21 20.00
N ILE A 465 -2.31 -23.14 20.54
CA ILE A 465 -3.03 -22.25 21.43
C ILE A 465 -3.77 -21.25 20.55
N TRP A 466 -4.89 -21.67 19.97
CA TRP A 466 -5.77 -20.78 19.19
C TRP A 466 -6.38 -19.66 20.04
N ASP A 467 -6.37 -19.82 21.36
CA ASP A 467 -6.86 -18.83 22.33
C ASP A 467 -5.92 -17.64 22.53
N ASN A 468 -4.64 -17.79 22.19
CA ASN A 468 -3.68 -16.72 22.33
C ASN A 468 -3.73 -15.84 21.08
N LYS A 469 -4.61 -14.83 21.11
CA LYS A 469 -4.77 -13.81 20.05
C LYS A 469 -3.45 -13.20 19.61
N ALA A 470 -2.48 -13.02 20.51
CA ALA A 470 -1.17 -12.45 20.17
C ALA A 470 -0.30 -13.39 19.31
N SER A 471 -0.63 -14.68 19.22
CA SER A 471 0.11 -15.70 18.48
C SER A 471 -0.60 -16.20 17.21
N VAL A 472 -1.86 -15.78 17.00
CA VAL A 472 -2.69 -16.18 15.87
C VAL A 472 -2.88 -15.00 14.94
N ALA A 473 -2.46 -15.14 13.69
CA ALA A 473 -2.79 -14.18 12.65
C ALA A 473 -4.12 -14.58 11.99
N VAL A 474 -5.00 -13.61 11.77
CA VAL A 474 -6.27 -13.78 11.07
C VAL A 474 -6.15 -13.19 9.68
N PHE A 475 -6.63 -13.91 8.68
CA PHE A 475 -6.65 -13.47 7.30
C PHE A 475 -8.07 -13.50 6.75
N PRO A 476 -8.45 -12.55 5.86
CA PRO A 476 -9.76 -12.58 5.21
C PRO A 476 -9.97 -13.83 4.35
N SER A 477 -8.90 -14.40 3.79
CA SER A 477 -8.97 -15.64 3.02
C SER A 477 -7.60 -16.33 2.92
N ALA A 478 -7.59 -17.58 2.43
CA ALA A 478 -6.35 -18.30 2.15
C ALA A 478 -5.48 -17.57 1.12
N LEU A 479 -6.08 -16.92 0.12
CA LEU A 479 -5.34 -16.15 -0.89
C LEU A 479 -4.59 -14.96 -0.27
N HIS A 480 -5.21 -14.25 0.67
CA HIS A 480 -4.54 -13.17 1.42
C HIS A 480 -3.45 -13.70 2.35
N ALA A 481 -3.63 -14.90 2.91
CA ALA A 481 -2.58 -15.54 3.71
C ALA A 481 -1.35 -15.87 2.85
N VAL A 482 -1.54 -16.30 1.59
CA VAL A 482 -0.45 -16.55 0.64
C VAL A 482 0.33 -15.29 0.33
N GLN A 483 -0.33 -14.15 0.16
CA GLN A 483 0.36 -12.88 -0.11
C GLN A 483 1.43 -12.57 0.94
N GLN A 484 1.19 -12.86 2.22
CA GLN A 484 2.22 -12.70 3.27
C GLN A 484 3.31 -13.79 3.27
N LEU A 485 3.11 -14.90 2.56
CA LEU A 485 3.97 -16.08 2.57
C LEU A 485 4.80 -16.25 1.30
N SER A 486 4.27 -15.94 0.12
CA SER A 486 4.88 -16.27 -1.15
C SER A 486 6.05 -15.35 -1.47
N PHE A 487 5.83 -14.03 -1.44
CA PHE A 487 6.89 -13.07 -1.70
C PHE A 487 7.58 -12.63 -0.41
N GLY A 488 8.92 -12.70 -0.40
CA GLY A 488 9.79 -12.22 0.67
C GLY A 488 9.77 -13.03 1.98
N SER A 489 9.14 -14.21 1.99
CA SER A 489 9.35 -15.19 3.06
C SER A 489 10.63 -15.98 2.79
N THR A 490 11.68 -15.75 3.59
CA THR A 490 12.90 -16.58 3.57
C THR A 490 12.66 -18.04 3.98
N LYS A 491 11.44 -18.35 4.46
CA LYS A 491 11.08 -19.65 5.01
C LYS A 491 10.52 -20.62 3.98
N VAL A 492 10.14 -20.15 2.79
CA VAL A 492 9.65 -21.03 1.73
C VAL A 492 10.72 -21.06 0.64
N ARG A 493 11.52 -22.14 0.65
CA ARG A 493 12.51 -22.39 -0.41
C ARG A 493 11.80 -23.06 -1.56
N HIS A 494 11.20 -22.28 -2.44
CA HIS A 494 10.75 -22.81 -3.71
C HIS A 494 11.97 -23.03 -4.61
N MET A 495 12.21 -24.27 -5.03
CA MET A 495 13.25 -24.61 -6.01
C MET A 495 12.82 -24.23 -7.44
N ASP A 496 11.51 -24.04 -7.65
CA ASP A 496 10.84 -23.75 -8.92
C ASP A 496 9.99 -22.48 -8.85
N THR A 497 9.31 -22.13 -9.95
CA THR A 497 8.33 -21.04 -10.03
C THR A 497 7.28 -21.17 -8.91
N ILE A 498 7.10 -20.11 -8.12
CA ILE A 498 6.10 -20.05 -7.05
C ILE A 498 4.71 -20.02 -7.68
N ASP A 499 3.76 -20.82 -7.22
CA ASP A 499 2.35 -20.72 -7.62
C ASP A 499 1.49 -20.39 -6.40
N ASP A 500 1.06 -19.13 -6.30
CA ASP A 500 0.29 -18.65 -5.16
C ASP A 500 -1.06 -19.36 -5.01
N ILE A 501 -1.67 -19.78 -6.12
CA ILE A 501 -2.95 -20.48 -6.08
C ILE A 501 -2.76 -21.90 -5.56
N ALA A 502 -1.67 -22.57 -5.96
CA ALA A 502 -1.30 -23.86 -5.37
C ALA A 502 -1.05 -23.75 -3.86
N ILE A 503 -0.33 -22.70 -3.42
CA ILE A 503 -0.08 -22.45 -2.00
C ILE A 503 -1.41 -22.19 -1.27
N ALA A 504 -2.32 -21.39 -1.83
CA ALA A 504 -3.60 -21.06 -1.22
C ALA A 504 -4.48 -22.31 -1.10
N ASN A 505 -4.48 -23.17 -2.12
CA ASN A 505 -5.17 -24.45 -2.11
C ASN A 505 -4.61 -25.38 -1.02
N ASN A 506 -3.29 -25.45 -0.85
CA ASN A 506 -2.66 -26.25 0.21
C ASN A 506 -2.99 -25.71 1.61
N ILE A 507 -3.00 -24.39 1.78
CA ILE A 507 -3.44 -23.74 3.03
C ILE A 507 -4.89 -24.12 3.35
N ALA A 508 -5.79 -24.08 2.36
CA ALA A 508 -7.19 -24.48 2.51
C ALA A 508 -7.34 -25.98 2.86
N ASN A 509 -6.54 -26.85 2.22
CA ASN A 509 -6.47 -28.28 2.55
C ASN A 509 -6.07 -28.50 4.01
N CYS A 510 -4.97 -27.88 4.46
CA CYS A 510 -4.53 -27.96 5.85
C CYS A 510 -5.60 -27.47 6.82
N ALA A 511 -6.28 -26.36 6.52
CA ALA A 511 -7.34 -25.80 7.35
C ALA A 511 -8.56 -26.74 7.46
N SER A 512 -8.81 -27.54 6.42
CA SER A 512 -9.84 -28.60 6.40
C SER A 512 -9.38 -29.91 7.06
N GLY A 513 -8.12 -30.02 7.47
CA GLY A 513 -7.55 -31.22 8.10
C GLY A 513 -7.00 -32.25 7.11
N GLU A 514 -6.84 -31.89 5.84
CA GLU A 514 -6.21 -32.73 4.83
C GLU A 514 -4.68 -32.68 4.95
N ASP A 515 -4.01 -33.77 4.54
CA ASP A 515 -2.55 -33.85 4.53
C ASP A 515 -1.98 -33.11 3.32
N ALA A 516 -1.54 -31.86 3.55
CA ALA A 516 -0.97 -30.97 2.54
C ALA A 516 0.19 -30.16 3.12
N GLU A 517 0.96 -29.50 2.24
CA GLU A 517 2.08 -28.67 2.67
C GLU A 517 1.61 -27.48 3.51
N SER A 518 2.03 -27.44 4.77
CA SER A 518 1.57 -26.46 5.76
C SER A 518 2.50 -25.24 5.90
N TYR A 519 3.63 -25.24 5.19
CA TYR A 519 4.63 -24.17 5.19
C TYR A 519 5.15 -23.78 6.58
N ASN A 520 5.28 -24.75 7.48
CA ASN A 520 5.69 -24.60 8.89
C ASN A 520 4.67 -23.87 9.80
N TYR A 521 3.40 -23.81 9.39
CA TYR A 521 2.32 -23.23 10.18
C TYR A 521 1.21 -24.24 10.41
N TRP A 522 0.35 -23.96 11.39
CA TRP A 522 -0.95 -24.61 11.51
C TRP A 522 -2.01 -23.68 10.95
N TRP A 523 -2.91 -24.27 10.17
CA TRP A 523 -4.00 -23.57 9.51
C TRP A 523 -5.32 -24.09 10.05
N SER A 524 -6.27 -23.19 10.25
CA SER A 524 -7.64 -23.55 10.61
C SER A 524 -8.58 -22.52 10.03
N TRP A 525 -9.74 -22.96 9.55
CA TRP A 525 -10.83 -22.05 9.26
C TRP A 525 -11.29 -21.38 10.55
N GLN A 526 -11.65 -20.09 10.47
CA GLN A 526 -12.06 -19.33 11.64
C GLN A 526 -13.35 -19.89 12.25
N ASP A 527 -14.32 -20.27 11.41
CA ASP A 527 -15.58 -20.91 11.82
C ASP A 527 -15.34 -22.21 12.62
N SER A 528 -14.42 -23.04 12.14
CA SER A 528 -14.11 -24.35 12.70
C SER A 528 -13.32 -24.26 14.00
N ALA A 529 -12.52 -23.19 14.18
CA ALA A 529 -11.77 -22.97 15.40
C ALA A 529 -12.68 -22.65 16.60
N HIS A 530 -13.77 -21.92 16.37
CA HIS A 530 -14.77 -21.62 17.39
C HIS A 530 -15.57 -22.88 17.81
N GLU A 531 -15.83 -23.80 16.89
CA GLU A 531 -16.53 -25.06 17.17
C GLU A 531 -15.68 -26.08 17.92
N ARG A 532 -14.35 -26.05 17.77
CA ARG A 532 -13.44 -26.93 18.52
C ARG A 532 -13.30 -26.56 20.00
N LYS A 533 -13.57 -25.30 20.37
CA LYS A 533 -13.56 -24.81 21.77
C LYS A 533 -14.45 -25.64 22.71
N PRO A 534 -15.76 -25.81 22.44
CA PRO A 534 -16.64 -26.58 23.32
C PRO A 534 -16.34 -28.08 23.32
N MET A 535 -15.82 -28.65 22.22
CA MET A 535 -15.45 -30.07 22.17
C MET A 535 -14.23 -30.38 23.06
N LEU A 536 -13.24 -29.48 23.07
CA LEU A 536 -12.07 -29.59 23.94
C LEU A 536 -12.44 -29.37 25.41
N GLU A 537 -13.27 -28.38 25.73
CA GLU A 537 -13.73 -28.12 27.09
C GLU A 537 -14.58 -29.28 27.66
N LYS A 538 -15.46 -29.87 26.84
CA LYS A 538 -16.23 -31.07 27.22
C LYS A 538 -15.34 -32.30 27.43
N SER A 539 -14.27 -32.45 26.65
CA SER A 539 -13.33 -33.56 26.82
C SER A 539 -12.50 -33.41 28.11
N THR A 540 -12.11 -32.19 28.50
CA THR A 540 -11.44 -31.95 29.80
C THR A 540 -12.34 -32.08 31.02
N ARG A 541 -13.67 -31.93 30.89
CA ARG A 541 -14.61 -32.14 32.01
C ARG A 541 -15.04 -33.60 32.20
N GLY A 542 -14.68 -34.50 31.29
CA GLY A 542 -15.10 -35.91 31.30
C GLY A 542 -14.03 -36.92 31.72
N ILE A 543 -12.81 -36.49 32.03
CA ILE A 543 -11.76 -37.40 32.51
C ILE A 543 -11.69 -37.29 34.03
N PRO A 544 -12.25 -38.24 34.81
CA PRO A 544 -11.96 -38.32 36.24
C PRO A 544 -10.46 -38.50 36.40
N ALA A 545 -9.88 -37.79 37.37
CA ALA A 545 -8.46 -37.87 37.72
C ALA A 545 -8.09 -39.31 38.14
N ALA A 546 -7.78 -40.16 37.15
CA ALA A 546 -7.16 -41.45 37.39
C ALA A 546 -5.67 -41.19 37.65
N GLY A 547 -5.22 -41.63 38.82
CA GLY A 547 -3.83 -41.51 39.27
C GLY A 547 -2.81 -42.17 38.33
N PRO A 548 -1.52 -42.05 38.63
CA PRO A 548 -0.44 -42.48 37.74
C PRO A 548 -0.42 -44.01 37.63
N SER A 549 -1.09 -44.54 36.61
CA SER A 549 -1.07 -45.96 36.26
C SER A 549 -0.01 -46.18 35.18
N ALA A 550 1.10 -46.77 35.60
CA ALA A 550 2.15 -47.25 34.73
C ALA A 550 1.64 -48.46 33.94
N TYR A 551 1.25 -48.26 32.67
CA TYR A 551 1.17 -49.35 31.71
C TYR A 551 1.85 -48.99 30.39
N SER A 552 2.91 -49.74 30.15
CA SER A 552 3.69 -49.88 28.93
C SER A 552 2.79 -50.15 27.71
N PHE A 553 2.80 -49.23 26.74
CA PHE A 553 2.41 -49.55 25.37
C PHE A 553 3.67 -49.76 24.52
N LYS A 554 3.99 -51.04 24.33
CA LYS A 554 5.10 -51.54 23.53
C LYS A 554 4.53 -52.00 22.20
N GLY A 555 5.00 -51.39 21.11
CA GLY A 555 4.86 -51.90 19.75
C GLY A 555 3.77 -51.20 18.92
N MET A 556 4.21 -50.40 17.94
CA MET A 556 4.13 -50.74 16.51
C MET A 556 4.43 -49.47 15.70
N MET A 557 5.71 -49.17 15.49
CA MET A 557 6.13 -48.32 14.37
C MET A 557 7.08 -49.13 13.49
N THR A 558 6.56 -49.48 12.33
CA THR A 558 7.26 -50.10 11.22
C THR A 558 8.33 -49.16 10.68
N ARG A 559 9.52 -49.73 10.50
CA ARG A 559 10.75 -49.17 9.92
C ARG A 559 10.51 -48.33 8.65
N VAL A 560 10.96 -47.08 8.67
CA VAL A 560 11.57 -46.45 7.49
C VAL A 560 13.08 -46.63 7.64
N LYS A 561 13.65 -47.52 6.82
CA LYS A 561 15.10 -47.74 6.74
C LYS A 561 15.73 -46.52 6.06
N SER A 562 16.55 -45.77 6.79
CA SER A 562 17.63 -45.01 6.19
C SER A 562 18.71 -45.99 5.73
N ASN A 563 19.09 -45.92 4.46
CA ASN A 563 20.29 -46.58 3.93
C ASN A 563 21.52 -45.75 4.34
N PRO A 564 22.54 -46.36 4.96
CA PRO A 564 23.90 -45.86 4.90
C PRO A 564 24.70 -46.74 3.93
N PHE A 565 25.28 -46.15 2.90
CA PHE A 565 26.34 -46.81 2.15
C PHE A 565 27.53 -45.85 2.03
N SER A 566 28.60 -46.22 2.73
CA SER A 566 29.94 -45.68 2.60
C SER A 566 30.82 -46.68 1.86
N SER A 567 31.67 -46.13 0.97
CA SER A 567 32.99 -46.58 0.51
C SER A 567 33.13 -47.86 -0.33
N PHE A 568 33.75 -47.74 -1.51
CA PHE A 568 35.19 -48.02 -1.71
C PHE A 568 35.69 -47.49 -3.09
N THR A 569 36.79 -46.71 -3.06
CA THR A 569 37.99 -46.61 -3.97
C THR A 569 37.82 -46.58 -5.50
N ASP A 570 38.50 -45.80 -6.36
CA ASP A 570 39.79 -45.07 -6.44
C ASP A 570 39.63 -44.00 -7.55
N GLY A 571 40.42 -42.93 -7.79
CA GLY A 571 41.72 -42.48 -7.33
C GLY A 571 42.15 -41.24 -8.18
N ASN A 572 43.22 -40.57 -7.73
CA ASN A 572 44.00 -39.49 -8.37
C ASN A 572 43.67 -37.99 -8.10
N ASN A 573 44.18 -37.52 -6.95
CA ASN A 573 45.20 -36.46 -6.80
C ASN A 573 45.26 -35.30 -7.81
N ALA A 574 44.97 -34.08 -7.33
CA ALA A 574 46.01 -33.05 -7.13
C ALA A 574 45.49 -31.90 -6.25
N THR A 575 46.13 -31.81 -5.10
CA THR A 575 46.09 -30.83 -4.01
C THR A 575 46.19 -29.36 -4.43
N ARG A 576 45.32 -28.50 -3.87
CA ARG A 576 45.76 -27.26 -3.18
C ARG A 576 44.73 -26.80 -2.14
N LYS A 577 45.29 -26.44 -0.99
CA LYS A 577 44.69 -26.20 0.33
C LYS A 577 43.62 -25.11 0.35
N ARG A 578 42.56 -25.38 1.13
CA ARG A 578 41.79 -24.38 1.89
C ARG A 578 42.69 -23.81 2.98
N ASP A 579 42.56 -22.50 3.22
CA ASP A 579 42.30 -21.90 4.53
C ASP A 579 42.21 -20.39 4.36
N SER A 580 41.00 -19.83 4.51
CA SER A 580 40.75 -18.63 5.33
C SER A 580 39.28 -18.24 5.24
N ASP A 581 38.66 -18.19 6.41
CA ASP A 581 37.35 -17.66 6.70
C ASP A 581 37.18 -16.21 6.21
N GLU A 582 36.37 -16.00 5.16
CA GLU A 582 35.74 -14.72 4.91
C GLU A 582 34.22 -14.85 5.09
N PRO A 583 33.56 -13.94 5.84
CA PRO A 583 32.12 -13.95 5.96
C PRO A 583 31.50 -13.62 4.60
N PHE A 584 30.59 -14.48 4.14
CA PHE A 584 29.73 -14.18 3.01
C PHE A 584 28.87 -12.94 3.32
N SER A 585 29.05 -11.87 2.54
CA SER A 585 28.12 -10.74 2.52
C SER A 585 26.80 -11.17 1.86
N ILE A 586 25.67 -10.90 2.51
CA ILE A 586 24.30 -11.18 2.05
C ILE A 586 23.90 -10.39 0.80
N PHE A 587 24.71 -9.41 0.38
CA PHE A 587 24.55 -8.72 -0.89
C PHE A 587 25.49 -9.36 -1.92
N GLY A 588 24.95 -10.16 -2.83
CA GLY A 588 25.67 -10.70 -3.99
C GLY A 588 26.12 -9.61 -4.95
N MET A 589 27.05 -8.77 -4.53
CA MET A 589 27.76 -7.79 -5.32
C MET A 589 29.25 -8.06 -5.20
N SER A 590 29.83 -8.67 -6.23
CA SER A 590 31.25 -8.58 -6.47
C SER A 590 31.56 -7.17 -6.97
N CYS A 591 32.24 -6.37 -6.16
CA CYS A 591 32.88 -5.15 -6.65
C CYS A 591 33.95 -5.58 -7.66
N GLY A 592 33.64 -5.50 -8.94
CA GLY A 592 34.62 -5.65 -10.01
C GLY A 592 35.68 -4.55 -9.85
N HIS A 593 36.88 -4.95 -9.43
CA HIS A 593 38.07 -4.16 -9.63
C HIS A 593 38.24 -3.87 -11.12
N ASN A 594 38.52 -2.59 -11.43
CA ASN A 594 38.85 -1.99 -12.73
C ASN A 594 37.73 -1.21 -13.42
N PHE A 595 37.32 -0.07 -12.86
CA PHE A 595 36.96 1.12 -13.65
C PHE A 595 37.20 2.38 -12.80
N CYS A 596 38.47 2.75 -12.67
CA CYS A 596 38.88 4.11 -12.37
C CYS A 596 39.87 4.55 -13.45
N ALA A 597 39.68 5.79 -13.89
CA ALA A 597 40.48 6.54 -14.88
C ALA A 597 40.30 6.14 -16.35
N GLN A 598 39.43 6.86 -17.06
CA GLN A 598 39.79 7.41 -18.37
C GLN A 598 39.23 8.84 -18.52
N ASP A 599 40.15 9.74 -18.80
CA ASP A 599 39.99 11.16 -19.10
C ASP A 599 38.96 11.43 -20.21
N THR A 600 38.12 12.44 -19.99
CA THR A 600 37.40 13.12 -21.07
C THR A 600 37.84 14.58 -21.17
N SER A 601 38.94 14.80 -21.88
CA SER A 601 39.26 16.12 -22.43
C SER A 601 38.33 16.41 -23.61
N VAL A 602 37.31 17.24 -23.39
CA VAL A 602 36.44 17.75 -24.46
C VAL A 602 37.13 18.92 -25.17
N LYS A 603 37.54 18.72 -26.43
CA LYS A 603 37.94 19.81 -27.33
C LYS A 603 36.69 20.37 -28.03
N TYR A 604 36.40 21.64 -27.78
CA TYR A 604 35.44 22.44 -28.54
C TYR A 604 36.06 22.87 -29.88
N SER A 605 35.40 22.54 -30.99
CA SER A 605 35.61 23.17 -32.29
C SER A 605 34.33 23.91 -32.68
N GLY A 606 34.36 25.24 -32.64
CA GLY A 606 33.29 26.10 -33.15
C GLY A 606 33.29 26.18 -34.68
N PRO A 607 32.16 26.53 -35.30
CA PRO A 607 32.05 26.66 -36.75
C PRO A 607 32.56 28.02 -37.26
N ARG A 608 33.15 28.00 -38.46
CA ARG A 608 33.24 29.16 -39.37
C ARG A 608 32.03 29.16 -40.28
#